data_AF-A0A3P7E131-F1
#
_entry.id   AF-A0A3P7E131-F1
#
_cell.length_a   1.000
_cell.length_b   1.000
_cell.length_c   1.000
_cell.angle_alpha   90.00
_cell.angle_beta   90.00
_cell.angle_gamma   90.00
#
_symmetry.space_group_name_H-M   'P 1'
#
loop_
_entity.id
_entity.type
_entity.pdbx_description
1 polymer ?
#
loop_
_entity_poly.entity_id
_entity_poly.type
_entity_poly.pdbx_seq_one_letter_code
_entity_poly.pdbx_strand_id
1 'polypeptide(L)'
;MVEIWDDLRRRARTLENHIDAKLVVLNKLASGTSGRCEALLSDKTTVSGKQEIFDSLSAEIESMIAKLTQVDDQMTEYIAKCQENSRTGAWASGPALQHTLRRHREILRDYCTEYNRSHDNIRNQLQRESLLSGVSNDNPYLNNRSKASDMYLKENEHISSCDRLLDEQISIAISAKEHVHNQRVSLRDISKKMNALTTYHVAEKYPLLNSLMQKMQARKRRDSIIMATMISTCLILIYIYVVRM
;
A
#
# COMPACT_ATOMS: atom_id res chain seq x y z
N MET A 1 -6.06 1.40 33.79
CA MET A 1 -6.49 1.14 32.40
C MET A 1 -5.56 1.83 31.43
N VAL A 2 -5.54 3.17 31.45
CA VAL A 2 -4.56 3.97 30.70
C VAL A 2 -3.13 3.57 31.09
N GLU A 3 -2.87 3.27 32.37
CA GLU A 3 -1.56 2.79 32.84
C GLU A 3 -1.09 1.48 32.17
N ILE A 4 -1.93 0.45 32.06
CA ILE A 4 -1.55 -0.83 31.44
C ILE A 4 -1.20 -0.62 29.96
N TRP A 5 -2.00 0.19 29.27
CA TRP A 5 -1.75 0.55 27.88
C TRP A 5 -0.44 1.35 27.73
N ASP A 6 -0.20 2.31 28.61
CA ASP A 6 1.02 3.11 28.61
C ASP A 6 2.25 2.26 28.96
N ASP A 7 2.13 1.28 29.85
CA ASP A 7 3.18 0.33 30.19
C ASP A 7 3.51 -0.60 29.03
N LEU A 8 2.49 -1.13 28.34
CA LEU A 8 2.68 -1.89 27.09
C LEU A 8 3.43 -1.05 26.05
N ARG A 9 3.04 0.21 25.87
CA ARG A 9 3.69 1.13 24.92
C ARG A 9 5.12 1.46 25.30
N ARG A 10 5.39 1.67 26.59
CA ARG A 10 6.75 1.88 27.10
C ARG A 10 7.61 0.66 26.80
N ARG A 11 7.11 -0.55 27.09
CA ARG A 11 7.80 -1.81 26.78
C ARG A 11 8.07 -1.98 25.28
N ALA A 12 7.08 -1.73 24.43
CA ALA A 12 7.25 -1.78 22.98
C ALA A 12 8.36 -0.82 22.53
N ARG A 13 8.27 0.46 22.89
CA ARG A 13 9.29 1.46 22.52
C ARG A 13 10.68 1.12 23.03
N THR A 14 10.79 0.55 24.24
CA THR A 14 12.09 0.11 24.73
C THR A 14 12.65 -1.01 23.87
N LEU A 15 11.84 -2.01 23.50
CA LEU A 15 12.28 -3.10 22.62
C LEU A 15 12.65 -2.59 21.23
N GLU A 16 11.82 -1.71 20.63
CA GLU A 16 12.09 -1.05 19.35
C GLU A 16 13.47 -0.38 19.33
N ASN A 17 13.77 0.45 20.35
CA ASN A 17 15.07 1.12 20.47
C ASN A 17 16.25 0.14 20.60
N HIS A 18 16.08 -1.00 21.29
CA HIS A 18 17.12 -2.01 21.40
C HIS A 18 17.34 -2.74 20.08
N ILE A 19 16.26 -3.06 19.35
CA ILE A 19 16.31 -3.68 18.03
C ILE A 19 17.02 -2.75 17.05
N ASP A 20 16.69 -1.46 17.02
CA ASP A 20 17.37 -0.47 16.18
C ASP A 20 18.89 -0.45 16.42
N ALA A 21 19.30 -0.37 17.69
CA ALA A 21 20.72 -0.34 18.04
C ALA A 21 21.45 -1.61 17.58
N LYS A 22 20.82 -2.79 17.74
CA LYS A 22 21.39 -4.08 17.36
C LYS A 22 21.40 -4.30 15.85
N LEU A 23 20.36 -3.87 15.13
CA LEU A 23 20.32 -3.90 13.67
C LEU A 23 21.39 -3.00 13.05
N VAL A 24 21.70 -1.85 13.65
CA VAL A 24 22.84 -1.02 13.21
C VAL A 24 24.17 -1.77 13.37
N VAL A 25 24.37 -2.50 14.47
CA VAL A 25 25.57 -3.32 14.68
C VAL A 25 25.63 -4.48 13.68
N LEU A 26 24.49 -5.13 13.42
CA LEU A 26 24.37 -6.22 12.44
C LEU A 26 24.70 -5.71 11.02
N ASN A 27 24.13 -4.58 10.62
CA ASN A 27 24.40 -3.96 9.32
C ASN A 27 25.84 -3.48 9.16
N LYS A 28 26.53 -3.12 10.24
CA LYS A 28 27.97 -2.82 10.21
C LYS A 28 28.81 -4.07 9.95
N LEU A 29 28.38 -5.23 10.46
CA LEU A 29 28.99 -6.52 10.11
C LEU A 29 28.78 -6.84 8.63
N ALA A 30 27.57 -6.57 8.10
CA ALA A 30 27.20 -6.78 6.69
C ALA A 30 27.91 -5.86 5.70
N SER A 31 28.13 -4.60 6.09
CA SER A 31 28.72 -3.61 5.18
C SER A 31 30.20 -3.89 4.91
N GLY A 32 30.79 -4.89 5.57
CA GLY A 32 32.13 -5.38 5.31
C GLY A 32 33.12 -4.25 5.13
N THR A 33 33.04 -3.18 5.95
CA THR A 33 33.92 -2.01 5.83
C THR A 33 35.34 -2.48 6.15
N SER A 34 35.96 -3.00 5.09
CA SER A 34 37.13 -3.85 5.05
C SER A 34 38.42 -3.14 5.47
N GLY A 35 38.32 -1.92 6.00
CA GLY A 35 39.45 -1.16 6.52
C GLY A 35 39.24 -0.54 7.90
N ARG A 36 38.02 -0.53 8.47
CA ARG A 36 37.78 0.12 9.77
C ARG A 36 37.32 -0.82 10.88
N CYS A 37 36.74 -1.98 10.55
CA CYS A 37 36.39 -2.97 11.57
C CYS A 37 37.59 -3.77 12.08
N GLU A 38 38.73 -3.83 11.37
CA GLU A 38 39.95 -4.44 11.94
C GLU A 38 40.36 -3.79 13.27
N ALA A 39 40.11 -2.49 13.44
CA ALA A 39 40.43 -1.78 14.68
C ALA A 39 39.52 -2.15 15.86
N LEU A 40 38.28 -2.62 15.63
CA LEU A 40 37.37 -3.02 16.71
C LEU A 40 37.38 -4.54 16.95
N LEU A 41 37.75 -5.32 15.93
CA LEU A 41 37.81 -6.79 15.96
C LEU A 41 39.25 -7.29 16.15
N SER A 42 40.05 -6.52 16.91
CA SER A 42 41.37 -6.95 17.36
C SER A 42 41.25 -8.34 17.99
N ASP A 43 41.95 -9.30 17.38
CA ASP A 43 42.20 -10.67 17.86
C ASP A 43 41.18 -11.79 17.54
N LYS A 44 40.28 -11.62 16.57
CA LYS A 44 39.54 -12.77 16.01
C LYS A 44 39.28 -12.66 14.50
N THR A 45 40.34 -12.40 13.75
CA THR A 45 40.39 -12.30 12.27
C THR A 45 40.00 -13.60 11.54
N THR A 46 39.62 -14.65 12.24
CA THR A 46 39.09 -15.87 11.62
C THR A 46 37.63 -15.64 11.21
N VAL A 47 37.26 -16.14 10.03
CA VAL A 47 35.85 -16.19 9.57
C VAL A 47 34.93 -16.78 10.65
N SER A 48 35.45 -17.72 11.45
CA SER A 48 34.78 -18.29 12.62
C SER A 48 34.38 -17.26 13.69
N GLY A 49 35.24 -16.28 13.99
CA GLY A 49 34.94 -15.23 14.97
C GLY A 49 33.79 -14.33 14.54
N LYS A 50 33.78 -13.94 13.26
CA LYS A 50 32.66 -13.17 12.70
C LYS A 50 31.36 -13.97 12.72
N GLN A 51 31.42 -15.27 12.41
CA GLN A 51 30.27 -16.17 12.43
C GLN A 51 29.66 -16.26 13.84
N GLU A 52 30.47 -16.45 14.89
CA GLU A 52 29.97 -16.50 16.26
C GLU A 52 29.30 -15.19 16.72
N ILE A 53 29.90 -14.04 16.37
CA ILE A 53 29.31 -12.72 16.66
C ILE A 53 27.99 -12.55 15.91
N PHE A 54 27.95 -12.97 14.64
CA PHE A 54 26.75 -12.95 13.83
C PHE A 54 25.64 -13.83 14.43
N ASP A 55 25.95 -15.07 14.79
CA ASP A 55 24.98 -16.02 15.36
C ASP A 55 24.45 -15.52 16.70
N SER A 56 25.33 -14.99 17.57
CA SER A 56 24.94 -14.40 18.85
C SER A 56 24.05 -13.18 18.67
N LEU A 57 24.38 -12.27 17.74
CA LEU A 57 23.62 -11.05 17.50
C LEU A 57 22.26 -11.35 16.85
N SER A 58 22.23 -12.30 15.90
CA SER A 58 21.02 -12.79 15.25
C SER A 58 20.07 -13.42 16.26
N ALA A 59 20.55 -14.32 17.12
CA ALA A 59 19.74 -14.93 18.17
C ALA A 59 19.16 -13.90 19.16
N GLU A 60 19.95 -12.86 19.50
CA GLU A 60 19.48 -11.77 20.37
C GLU A 60 18.38 -10.94 19.69
N ILE A 61 18.55 -10.58 18.42
CA ILE A 61 17.54 -9.82 17.65
C ILE A 61 16.26 -10.64 17.48
N GLU A 62 16.35 -11.93 17.14
CA GLU A 62 15.19 -12.82 17.04
C GLU A 62 14.43 -12.92 18.37
N SER A 63 15.16 -13.03 19.50
CA SER A 63 14.55 -13.01 20.82
C SER A 63 13.83 -11.68 21.12
N MET A 64 14.41 -10.56 20.71
CA MET A 64 13.79 -9.23 20.88
C MET A 64 12.57 -9.03 19.98
N ILE A 65 12.63 -9.47 18.72
CA ILE A 65 11.49 -9.44 17.79
C ILE A 65 10.36 -10.31 18.33
N ALA A 66 10.64 -11.53 18.80
CA ALA A 66 9.64 -12.40 19.41
C ALA A 66 8.97 -11.76 20.64
N LYS A 67 9.75 -11.08 21.50
CA LYS A 67 9.22 -10.31 22.63
C LYS A 67 8.37 -9.13 22.18
N LEU A 68 8.76 -8.41 21.13
CA LEU A 68 7.98 -7.29 20.59
C LEU A 68 6.65 -7.77 20.00
N THR A 69 6.66 -8.87 19.25
CA THR A 69 5.45 -9.55 18.76
C THR A 69 4.50 -9.88 19.91
N GLN A 70 5.02 -10.46 21.01
CA GLN A 70 4.20 -10.76 22.19
C GLN A 70 3.60 -9.49 22.81
N VAL A 71 4.34 -8.38 22.85
CA VAL A 71 3.84 -7.10 23.37
C VAL A 71 2.73 -6.54 22.47
N ASP A 72 2.88 -6.61 21.15
CA ASP A 72 1.87 -6.16 20.18
C ASP A 72 0.60 -7.02 20.22
N ASP A 73 0.74 -8.33 20.45
CA ASP A 73 -0.38 -9.23 20.66
C ASP A 73 -1.11 -8.88 21.97
N GLN A 74 -0.38 -8.63 23.06
CA GLN A 74 -0.95 -8.16 24.32
C GLN A 74 -1.68 -6.82 24.16
N MET A 75 -1.13 -5.89 23.38
CA MET A 75 -1.79 -4.61 23.05
C MET A 75 -3.09 -4.83 22.29
N THR A 76 -3.06 -5.71 21.29
CA THR A 76 -4.22 -6.08 20.48
C THR A 76 -5.32 -6.67 21.35
N GLU A 77 -4.96 -7.65 22.17
CA GLU A 77 -5.88 -8.34 23.08
C GLU A 77 -6.46 -7.37 24.10
N TYR A 78 -5.64 -6.45 24.64
CA TYR A 78 -6.09 -5.43 25.57
C TYR A 78 -7.12 -4.48 24.94
N ILE A 79 -6.87 -4.03 23.71
CA ILE A 79 -7.81 -3.17 22.97
C ILE A 79 -9.11 -3.94 22.66
N ALA A 80 -9.02 -5.20 22.21
CA ALA A 80 -10.18 -6.02 21.92
C ALA A 80 -11.06 -6.23 23.17
N LYS A 81 -10.45 -6.56 24.32
CA LYS A 81 -11.14 -6.66 25.61
C LYS A 81 -11.79 -5.35 26.03
N CYS A 82 -11.13 -4.21 25.79
CA CYS A 82 -11.70 -2.90 26.08
C CYS A 82 -12.84 -2.52 25.11
N GLN A 83 -12.82 -3.02 23.88
CA GLN A 83 -13.87 -2.78 22.89
C GLN A 83 -15.17 -3.51 23.23
N GLU A 84 -15.07 -4.75 23.73
CA GLU A 84 -16.22 -5.55 24.16
C GLU A 84 -16.90 -4.98 25.42
N ASN A 85 -16.12 -4.35 26.29
CA ASN A 85 -16.63 -3.74 27.51
C ASN A 85 -17.30 -2.38 27.22
N SER A 86 -18.61 -2.28 27.48
CA SER A 86 -19.46 -1.13 27.17
C SER A 86 -18.97 0.21 27.73
N ARG A 87 -18.26 0.20 28.87
CA ARG A 87 -17.72 1.41 29.50
C ARG A 87 -16.47 1.93 28.79
N THR A 88 -15.70 1.04 28.16
CA THR A 88 -14.38 1.33 27.61
C THR A 88 -14.36 1.28 26.09
N GLY A 89 -15.43 0.78 25.47
CA GLY A 89 -15.49 0.59 24.02
C GLY A 89 -15.32 1.89 23.24
N ALA A 90 -15.83 3.02 23.76
CA ALA A 90 -15.64 4.33 23.14
C ALA A 90 -14.17 4.78 23.14
N TRP A 91 -13.45 4.54 24.24
CA TRP A 91 -12.02 4.84 24.32
C TRP A 91 -11.19 3.90 23.43
N ALA A 92 -11.50 2.60 23.47
CA ALA A 92 -10.82 1.57 22.67
C ALA A 92 -11.02 1.74 21.16
N SER A 93 -12.17 2.27 20.76
CA SER A 93 -12.50 2.61 19.36
C SER A 93 -11.96 3.97 18.93
N GLY A 94 -11.22 4.67 19.79
CA GLY A 94 -10.63 5.96 19.47
C GLY A 94 -9.66 5.84 18.28
N PRO A 95 -9.77 6.70 17.25
CA PRO A 95 -8.95 6.59 16.05
C PRO A 95 -7.44 6.70 16.34
N ALA A 96 -7.06 7.49 17.34
CA ALA A 96 -5.67 7.64 17.78
C ALA A 96 -5.09 6.32 18.33
N LEU A 97 -5.91 5.53 19.03
CA LEU A 97 -5.50 4.26 19.63
C LEU A 97 -5.30 3.19 18.56
N GLN A 98 -6.28 3.07 17.66
CA GLN A 98 -6.23 2.16 16.51
C GLN A 98 -5.03 2.48 15.60
N HIS A 99 -4.79 3.76 15.34
CA HIS A 99 -3.63 4.20 14.58
C HIS A 99 -2.31 3.83 15.29
N THR A 100 -2.24 4.01 16.61
CA THR A 100 -1.04 3.63 17.39
C THR A 100 -0.75 2.14 17.30
N LEU A 101 -1.76 1.28 17.49
CA LEU A 101 -1.60 -0.17 17.38
C LEU A 101 -1.15 -0.58 15.96
N ARG A 102 -1.79 0.01 14.94
CA ARG A 102 -1.40 -0.21 13.55
C ARG A 102 0.06 0.15 13.31
N ARG A 103 0.52 1.29 13.87
CA ARG A 103 1.89 1.74 13.73
C ARG A 103 2.90 0.77 14.35
N HIS A 104 2.63 0.22 15.53
CA HIS A 104 3.50 -0.78 16.16
C HIS A 104 3.63 -2.03 15.28
N ARG A 105 2.53 -2.53 14.73
CA ARG A 105 2.55 -3.68 13.81
C ARG A 105 3.29 -3.41 12.51
N GLU A 106 3.17 -2.20 11.96
CA GLU A 106 3.93 -1.79 10.78
C GLU A 106 5.43 -1.77 11.09
N ILE A 107 5.83 -1.18 12.22
CA ILE A 107 7.23 -1.14 12.68
C ILE A 107 7.78 -2.56 12.91
N LEU A 108 7.02 -3.44 13.57
CA LEU A 108 7.42 -4.84 13.77
C LEU A 108 7.65 -5.56 12.45
N ARG A 109 6.76 -5.35 11.47
CA ARG A 109 6.92 -5.90 10.12
C ARG A 109 8.19 -5.36 9.45
N ASP A 110 8.43 -4.07 9.56
CA ASP A 110 9.63 -3.43 9.01
C ASP A 110 10.89 -4.06 9.64
N TYR A 111 10.94 -4.25 10.96
CA TYR A 111 12.05 -4.93 11.64
C TYR A 111 12.27 -6.36 11.17
N CYS A 112 11.21 -7.15 11.00
CA CYS A 112 11.35 -8.51 10.46
C CYS A 112 11.94 -8.48 9.03
N THR A 113 11.48 -7.55 8.18
CA THR A 113 11.98 -7.47 6.80
C THR A 113 13.42 -6.98 6.72
N GLU A 114 13.80 -5.98 7.53
CA GLU A 114 15.18 -5.48 7.60
C GLU A 114 16.10 -6.54 8.21
N TYR A 115 15.69 -7.19 9.31
CA TYR A 115 16.46 -8.29 9.92
C TYR A 115 16.72 -9.40 8.91
N ASN A 116 15.69 -9.93 8.24
CA ASN A 116 15.85 -11.01 7.26
C ASN A 116 16.78 -10.59 6.12
N ARG A 117 16.62 -9.37 5.59
CA ARG A 117 17.49 -8.84 4.54
C ARG A 117 18.96 -8.78 5.00
N SER A 118 19.21 -8.23 6.18
CA SER A 118 20.55 -8.10 6.74
C SER A 118 21.16 -9.45 7.10
N HIS A 119 20.37 -10.35 7.69
CA HIS A 119 20.75 -11.71 8.03
C HIS A 119 21.18 -12.50 6.79
N ASP A 120 20.35 -12.50 5.74
CA ASP A 120 20.65 -13.22 4.49
C ASP A 120 21.88 -12.62 3.78
N ASN A 121 22.02 -11.29 3.79
CA ASN A 121 23.20 -10.63 3.23
C ASN A 121 24.49 -11.04 3.95
N ILE A 122 24.50 -11.02 5.28
CA ILE A 122 25.68 -11.43 6.08
C ILE A 122 25.95 -12.91 5.91
N ARG A 123 24.92 -13.76 5.92
CA ARG A 123 25.07 -15.21 5.72
C ARG A 123 25.71 -15.51 4.36
N ASN A 124 25.25 -14.84 3.30
CA ASN A 124 25.83 -14.97 1.96
C ASN A 124 27.28 -14.46 1.92
N GLN A 125 27.58 -13.36 2.63
CA GLN A 125 28.94 -12.85 2.74
C GLN A 125 29.86 -13.83 3.50
N LEU A 126 29.43 -14.37 4.64
CA LEU A 126 30.20 -15.32 5.44
C LEU A 126 30.41 -16.64 4.68
N GLN A 127 29.40 -17.11 3.95
CA GLN A 127 29.54 -18.26 3.06
C GLN A 127 30.55 -17.99 1.95
N ARG A 128 30.51 -16.81 1.31
CA ARG A 128 31.49 -16.40 0.30
C ARG A 128 32.90 -16.30 0.87
N GLU A 129 33.07 -15.69 2.05
CA GLU A 129 34.35 -15.59 2.75
C GLU A 129 34.88 -17.00 3.10
N SER A 130 34.02 -17.91 3.58
CA SER A 130 34.38 -19.30 3.87
C SER A 130 34.89 -20.04 2.63
N LEU A 131 34.15 -19.97 1.51
CA LEU A 131 34.56 -20.60 0.24
C LEU A 131 35.87 -20.03 -0.31
N LEU A 132 36.03 -18.70 -0.29
CA LEU A 132 37.25 -18.04 -0.78
C LEU A 132 38.47 -18.28 0.13
N SER A 133 38.26 -18.46 1.43
CA SER A 133 39.33 -18.82 2.36
C SER A 133 39.92 -20.19 2.04
N GLY A 134 39.08 -21.14 1.58
CA GLY A 134 39.54 -22.46 1.12
C GLY A 134 40.36 -22.38 -0.16
N VAL A 135 39.91 -21.60 -1.15
CA VAL A 135 40.59 -21.47 -2.46
C VAL A 135 41.94 -20.77 -2.35
N SER A 136 42.10 -19.80 -1.45
CA SER A 136 43.38 -19.08 -1.31
C SER A 136 44.50 -19.95 -0.74
N ASN A 137 44.15 -21.02 0.00
CA ASN A 137 45.13 -21.96 0.53
C ASN A 137 45.55 -23.02 -0.51
N ASP A 138 44.66 -23.34 -1.45
CA ASP A 138 44.89 -24.38 -2.46
C ASP A 138 45.32 -23.79 -3.82
N ASN A 139 46.63 -23.63 -3.97
CA ASN A 139 47.40 -23.66 -5.22
C ASN A 139 47.04 -22.64 -6.35
N PRO A 140 47.91 -21.64 -6.64
CA PRO A 140 47.68 -20.63 -7.68
C PRO A 140 47.55 -21.19 -9.11
N TYR A 141 47.94 -22.43 -9.37
CA TYR A 141 47.89 -23.04 -10.70
C TYR A 141 46.48 -23.39 -11.20
N LEU A 142 45.49 -23.58 -10.31
CA LEU A 142 44.11 -23.91 -10.71
C LEU A 142 43.27 -22.68 -11.07
N ASN A 143 43.67 -21.50 -10.59
CA ASN A 143 42.90 -20.26 -10.72
C ASN A 143 42.60 -19.87 -12.19
N ASN A 144 43.48 -20.19 -13.13
CA ASN A 144 43.24 -19.85 -14.54
C ASN A 144 42.11 -20.69 -15.18
N ARG A 145 41.93 -21.96 -14.76
CA ARG A 145 40.83 -22.82 -15.24
C ARG A 145 39.53 -22.50 -14.51
N SER A 146 39.61 -22.18 -13.21
CA SER A 146 38.44 -21.77 -12.42
C SER A 146 37.80 -20.49 -12.94
N LYS A 147 38.58 -19.52 -13.46
CA LYS A 147 38.00 -18.30 -14.06
C LYS A 147 37.03 -18.57 -15.20
N ALA A 148 37.31 -19.55 -16.06
CA ALA A 148 36.40 -19.90 -17.15
C ALA A 148 35.12 -20.57 -16.60
N SER A 149 35.24 -21.52 -15.66
CA SER A 149 34.06 -22.13 -15.04
C SER A 149 33.24 -21.13 -14.22
N ASP A 150 33.89 -20.21 -13.52
CA ASP A 150 33.24 -19.14 -12.74
C ASP A 150 32.48 -18.18 -13.65
N MET A 151 33.02 -17.89 -14.85
CA MET A 151 32.32 -17.10 -15.85
C MET A 151 31.03 -17.80 -16.32
N TYR A 152 31.08 -19.10 -16.60
CA TYR A 152 29.89 -19.88 -16.99
C TYR A 152 28.88 -20.05 -15.84
N LEU A 153 29.36 -20.22 -14.61
CA LEU A 153 28.49 -20.28 -13.42
C LEU A 153 27.78 -18.94 -13.19
N LYS A 154 28.51 -17.83 -13.31
CA LYS A 154 27.94 -16.48 -13.24
C LYS A 154 26.95 -16.23 -14.36
N GLU A 155 27.23 -16.70 -15.57
CA GLU A 155 26.28 -16.64 -16.69
C GLU A 155 25.01 -17.43 -16.39
N ASN A 156 25.13 -18.64 -15.82
CA ASN A 156 24.00 -19.47 -15.42
C ASN A 156 23.17 -18.81 -14.30
N GLU A 157 23.82 -18.20 -13.30
CA GLU A 157 23.14 -17.41 -12.27
C GLU A 157 22.41 -16.20 -12.89
N HIS A 158 23.02 -15.52 -13.86
CA HIS A 158 22.37 -14.45 -14.61
C HIS A 158 21.16 -14.96 -15.40
N ILE A 159 21.27 -16.12 -16.07
CA ILE A 159 20.17 -16.74 -16.81
C ILE A 159 19.03 -17.09 -15.85
N SER A 160 19.33 -17.71 -14.70
CA SER A 160 18.33 -18.07 -13.69
C SER A 160 17.64 -16.83 -13.08
N SER A 161 18.40 -15.75 -12.87
CA SER A 161 17.84 -14.47 -12.43
C SER A 161 16.98 -13.81 -13.51
N CYS A 162 17.40 -13.86 -14.78
CA CYS A 162 16.63 -13.38 -15.91
C CYS A 162 15.34 -14.18 -16.08
N ASP A 163 15.36 -15.50 -15.88
CA ASP A 163 14.19 -16.36 -15.94
C ASP A 163 13.13 -15.94 -14.91
N ARG A 164 13.56 -15.71 -13.65
CA ARG A 164 12.66 -15.19 -12.59
C ARG A 164 12.10 -13.80 -12.92
N LEU A 165 12.93 -12.91 -13.48
CA LEU A 165 12.47 -11.58 -13.90
C LEU A 165 11.50 -11.65 -15.07
N LEU A 166 11.70 -12.58 -16.02
CA LEU A 166 10.78 -12.82 -17.12
C LEU A 166 9.44 -13.35 -16.63
N ASP A 167 9.43 -14.28 -15.67
CA ASP A 167 8.19 -14.77 -15.05
C ASP A 167 7.42 -13.65 -14.34
N GLU A 168 8.12 -12.78 -13.61
CA GLU A 168 7.50 -11.62 -12.97
C GLU A 168 6.91 -10.65 -14.01
N GLN A 169 7.65 -10.36 -15.09
CA GLN A 169 7.15 -9.51 -16.18
C GLN A 169 5.97 -10.14 -16.93
N ILE A 170 5.96 -11.46 -17.13
CA ILE A 170 4.83 -12.19 -17.71
C ILE A 170 3.61 -12.09 -16.79
N SER A 171 3.80 -12.26 -15.47
CA SER A 171 2.74 -12.12 -14.47
C SER A 171 2.14 -10.70 -14.46
N ILE A 172 2.99 -9.66 -14.46
CA ILE A 172 2.56 -8.26 -14.55
C ILE A 172 1.81 -8.02 -15.86
N ALA A 173 2.30 -8.54 -16.99
CA ALA A 173 1.66 -8.38 -18.30
C ALA A 173 0.28 -9.09 -18.36
N ILE A 174 0.16 -10.29 -17.79
CA ILE A 174 -1.12 -11.03 -17.70
C ILE A 174 -2.10 -10.26 -16.81
N SER A 175 -1.65 -9.79 -15.64
CA SER A 175 -2.48 -9.00 -14.72
C SER A 175 -2.93 -7.67 -15.36
N ALA A 176 -2.04 -6.97 -16.06
CA ALA A 176 -2.37 -5.75 -16.79
C ALA A 176 -3.38 -6.01 -17.92
N LYS A 177 -3.22 -7.11 -18.67
CA LYS A 177 -4.18 -7.54 -19.70
C LYS A 177 -5.55 -7.84 -19.09
N GLU A 178 -5.59 -8.56 -17.97
CA GLU A 178 -6.82 -8.86 -17.26
C GLU A 178 -7.50 -7.58 -16.74
N HIS A 179 -6.74 -6.65 -16.18
CA HIS A 179 -7.26 -5.36 -15.73
C HIS A 179 -7.86 -4.55 -16.88
N VAL A 180 -7.15 -4.45 -18.03
CA VAL A 180 -7.67 -3.78 -19.24
C VAL A 180 -8.92 -4.47 -19.77
N HIS A 181 -8.96 -5.81 -19.74
CA HIS A 181 -10.14 -6.57 -20.14
C HIS A 181 -11.34 -6.28 -19.23
N ASN A 182 -11.15 -6.35 -17.90
CA ASN A 182 -12.18 -6.07 -16.91
C ASN A 182 -12.67 -4.63 -16.99
N GLN A 183 -11.76 -3.67 -17.22
CA GLN A 183 -12.11 -2.27 -17.44
C GLN A 183 -12.97 -2.10 -18.70
N ARG A 184 -12.64 -2.78 -19.80
CA ARG A 184 -13.46 -2.77 -21.03
C ARG A 184 -14.86 -3.36 -20.78
N VAL A 185 -14.96 -4.46 -20.04
CA VAL A 185 -16.25 -5.05 -19.67
C VAL A 185 -17.06 -4.09 -18.79
N SER A 186 -16.44 -3.50 -17.76
CA SER A 186 -17.08 -2.51 -16.88
C SER A 186 -17.57 -1.28 -17.64
N LEU A 187 -16.77 -0.72 -18.56
CA LEU A 187 -17.19 0.40 -19.39
C LEU A 187 -18.35 0.03 -20.31
N ARG A 188 -18.37 -1.21 -20.84
CA ARG A 188 -19.48 -1.71 -21.63
C ARG A 188 -20.76 -1.85 -20.79
N ASP A 189 -20.63 -2.31 -19.55
CA ASP A 189 -21.78 -2.44 -18.63
C ASP A 189 -22.28 -1.08 -18.15
N ILE A 190 -21.38 -0.12 -17.89
CA ILE A 190 -21.74 1.27 -17.62
C ILE A 190 -22.43 1.88 -18.84
N SER A 191 -21.92 1.66 -20.05
CA SER A 191 -22.55 2.15 -21.29
C SER A 191 -23.93 1.52 -21.49
N LYS A 192 -24.10 0.22 -21.24
CA LYS A 192 -25.42 -0.45 -21.26
C LYS A 192 -26.36 0.13 -20.22
N LYS A 193 -25.91 0.37 -18.98
CA LYS A 193 -26.72 0.99 -17.93
C LYS A 193 -27.07 2.43 -18.25
N MET A 194 -26.14 3.21 -18.79
CA MET A 194 -26.36 4.59 -19.21
C MET A 194 -27.35 4.64 -20.37
N ASN A 195 -27.21 3.76 -21.36
CA ASN A 195 -28.18 3.64 -22.45
C ASN A 195 -29.53 3.16 -21.93
N ALA A 196 -29.58 2.15 -21.05
CA ALA A 196 -30.83 1.71 -20.44
C ALA A 196 -31.49 2.82 -19.61
N LEU A 197 -30.73 3.59 -18.84
CA LEU A 197 -31.22 4.71 -18.05
C LEU A 197 -31.69 5.85 -18.93
N THR A 198 -30.93 6.17 -19.98
CA THR A 198 -31.29 7.19 -20.97
C THR A 198 -32.55 6.76 -21.71
N THR A 199 -32.62 5.53 -22.23
CA THR A 199 -33.81 4.99 -22.90
C THR A 199 -35.00 4.88 -21.95
N TYR A 200 -34.81 4.46 -20.70
CA TYR A 200 -35.88 4.38 -19.69
C TYR A 200 -36.42 5.76 -19.33
N HIS A 201 -35.54 6.70 -18.99
CA HIS A 201 -35.94 8.08 -18.68
C HIS A 201 -36.52 8.80 -19.90
N VAL A 202 -35.96 8.59 -21.10
CA VAL A 202 -36.49 9.17 -22.35
C VAL A 202 -37.87 8.58 -22.64
N ALA A 203 -38.04 7.26 -22.56
CA ALA A 203 -39.31 6.61 -22.85
C ALA A 203 -40.42 7.02 -21.88
N GLU A 204 -40.15 7.16 -20.58
CA GLU A 204 -41.16 7.60 -19.62
C GLU A 204 -41.41 9.11 -19.68
N LYS A 205 -40.37 9.94 -19.78
CA LYS A 205 -40.52 11.40 -19.65
C LYS A 205 -40.89 12.09 -20.96
N TYR A 206 -40.49 11.59 -22.13
CA TYR A 206 -40.80 12.29 -23.39
C TYR A 206 -42.30 12.35 -23.72
N PRO A 207 -43.12 11.30 -23.53
CA PRO A 207 -44.57 11.45 -23.74
C PRO A 207 -45.20 12.40 -22.69
N LEU A 208 -44.68 12.42 -21.46
CA LEU A 208 -45.14 13.33 -20.40
C LEU A 208 -44.77 14.79 -20.68
N LEU A 209 -43.54 15.06 -21.15
CA LEU A 209 -43.11 16.40 -21.51
C LEU A 209 -43.88 16.94 -22.72
N ASN A 210 -44.15 16.11 -23.73
CA ASN A 210 -44.92 16.56 -24.90
C ASN A 210 -46.35 16.97 -24.50
N SER A 211 -47.01 16.19 -23.64
CA SER A 211 -48.36 16.52 -23.16
C SER A 211 -48.39 17.76 -22.24
N LEU A 212 -47.41 17.90 -21.33
CA LEU A 212 -47.29 19.07 -20.47
C LEU A 212 -46.95 20.33 -21.27
N MET A 213 -46.04 20.23 -22.25
CA MET A 213 -45.65 21.32 -23.14
C MET A 213 -46.85 21.81 -23.95
N GLN A 214 -47.65 20.90 -24.53
CA GLN A 214 -48.89 21.26 -25.23
C GLN A 214 -49.88 21.95 -24.29
N LYS A 215 -50.06 21.45 -23.06
CA LYS A 215 -51.02 22.02 -22.10
C LYS A 215 -50.61 23.40 -21.58
N MET A 216 -49.31 23.62 -21.41
CA MET A 216 -48.75 24.92 -20.99
C MET A 216 -48.89 25.96 -22.12
N GLN A 217 -48.54 25.59 -23.36
CA GLN A 217 -48.73 26.47 -24.51
C GLN A 217 -50.21 26.80 -24.76
N ALA A 218 -51.13 25.86 -24.53
CA ALA A 218 -52.56 26.10 -24.64
C ALA A 218 -53.08 27.12 -23.60
N ARG A 219 -52.58 27.09 -22.36
CA ARG A 219 -52.97 28.09 -21.34
C ARG A 219 -52.39 29.47 -21.68
N LYS A 220 -51.11 29.54 -22.05
CA LYS A 220 -50.46 30.80 -22.41
C LYS A 220 -51.08 31.46 -23.66
N ARG A 221 -51.51 30.66 -24.65
CA ARG A 221 -52.26 31.16 -25.81
C ARG A 221 -53.62 31.74 -25.42
N ARG A 222 -54.37 31.10 -24.50
CA ARG A 222 -55.70 31.59 -24.10
C ARG A 222 -55.63 32.95 -23.42
N ASP A 223 -54.75 33.12 -22.43
CA ASP A 223 -54.64 34.40 -21.71
C ASP A 223 -54.17 35.53 -22.64
N SER A 224 -53.24 35.24 -23.56
CA SER A 224 -52.78 36.20 -24.56
C SER A 224 -53.89 36.60 -25.54
N ILE A 225 -54.79 35.69 -25.92
CA ILE A 225 -55.94 36.00 -26.78
C ILE A 225 -56.92 36.90 -26.02
N ILE A 226 -57.22 36.61 -24.75
CA ILE A 226 -58.14 37.42 -23.95
C ILE A 226 -57.58 38.84 -23.79
N MET A 227 -56.31 38.99 -23.42
CA MET A 227 -55.67 40.32 -23.30
C MET A 227 -55.68 41.08 -24.62
N ALA A 228 -55.40 40.42 -25.75
CA ALA A 228 -55.47 41.03 -27.07
C ALA A 228 -56.88 41.50 -27.43
N THR A 229 -57.91 40.71 -27.10
CA THR A 229 -59.31 41.11 -27.33
C THR A 229 -59.70 42.34 -26.51
N MET A 230 -59.34 42.40 -25.23
CA MET A 230 -59.67 43.56 -24.38
C MET A 230 -59.00 44.84 -24.87
N ILE A 231 -57.72 44.77 -25.24
CA ILE A 231 -56.99 45.92 -25.80
C ILE A 231 -57.66 46.39 -27.09
N SER A 232 -58.04 45.46 -27.97
CA SER A 232 -58.76 45.78 -29.21
C SER A 232 -60.10 46.48 -28.95
N THR A 233 -60.90 45.98 -28.00
CA THR A 233 -62.20 46.60 -27.66
C THR A 233 -62.03 48.00 -27.08
N CYS A 234 -61.05 48.21 -26.21
CA CYS A 234 -60.75 49.53 -25.64
C CYS A 234 -60.34 50.54 -26.72
N LEU A 235 -59.50 50.13 -27.69
CA LEU A 235 -59.11 50.99 -28.80
C LEU A 235 -60.29 51.38 -29.69
N ILE A 236 -61.23 50.46 -29.94
CA ILE A 236 -62.45 50.74 -30.72
C ILE A 236 -63.35 51.74 -29.98
N LEU A 237 -63.54 51.59 -28.67
CA LEU A 237 -64.34 52.51 -27.87
C LEU A 237 -63.73 53.92 -27.82
N ILE A 238 -62.39 54.01 -27.68
CA ILE A 238 -61.68 55.29 -27.74
C ILE A 238 -61.84 55.93 -29.13
N TYR A 239 -61.72 55.15 -30.20
CA TYR A 239 -61.92 55.66 -31.56
C TYR A 239 -63.34 56.19 -31.76
N ILE A 240 -64.37 55.47 -31.31
CA ILE A 240 -65.77 55.93 -31.38
C ILE A 240 -65.97 57.20 -30.54
N TYR A 241 -65.37 57.28 -29.35
CA TYR A 241 -65.46 58.47 -28.50
C TYR A 241 -64.83 59.70 -29.16
N VAL A 242 -63.62 59.56 -29.72
CA VAL A 242 -62.92 60.65 -30.40
C VAL A 242 -63.61 61.07 -31.69
N VAL A 243 -64.20 60.14 -32.45
CA VAL A 243 -64.95 60.45 -33.68
C VAL A 243 -66.32 61.09 -33.38
N ARG A 244 -66.90 60.82 -32.21
CA ARG A 244 -68.23 61.32 -31.83
C ARG A 244 -68.18 62.66 -31.09
N MET A 245 -67.02 63.06 -30.58
CA MET A 245 -66.77 64.37 -29.96
C MET A 245 -66.35 65.39 -31.01
#